data_AF-A0A7X9KMT8-F1
#
_entry.id   AF-A0A7X9KMT8-F1
#
_cell.length_a   1.000
_cell.length_b   1.000
_cell.length_c   1.000
_cell.angle_alpha   90.00
_cell.angle_beta   90.00
_cell.angle_gamma   90.00
#
_symmetry.space_group_name_H-M   'P 1'
#
loop_
_entity.id
_entity.type
_entity.pdbx_description
1 polymer ?
#
loop_
_entity_poly.entity_id
_entity_poly.type
_entity_poly.pdbx_seq_one_letter_code
_entity_poly.pdbx_strand_id
1 'polypeptide(L)'
;MASALAKWQLKRISARLKVLREELRIIDEQRSHLVDDADDLGLRAVVSDSPLARSEAHAAGGHAAAIEGARVHVVDEISRLERRQDTLLDRFTAG
;
A
#
# COMPACT_ATOMS: atom_id res chain seq x y z
N MET A 1 9.69 24.33 26.05
CA MET A 1 8.79 23.14 26.18
C MET A 1 8.38 22.52 24.84
N ALA A 2 8.32 23.26 23.71
CA ALA A 2 7.94 22.72 22.39
C ALA A 2 8.83 21.56 21.86
N SER A 3 10.12 21.53 22.23
CA SER A 3 11.10 20.53 21.77
C SER A 3 10.80 19.09 22.23
N ALA A 4 10.34 18.88 23.47
CA ALA A 4 10.08 17.53 23.98
C ALA A 4 8.86 16.87 23.30
N LEU A 5 7.79 17.64 23.11
CA LEU A 5 6.60 17.17 22.39
C LEU A 5 6.91 16.89 20.91
N ALA A 6 7.68 17.76 20.25
CA ALA A 6 8.10 17.55 18.86
C ALA A 6 8.96 16.29 18.70
N LYS A 7 9.93 16.05 19.60
CA LYS A 7 10.74 14.82 19.61
C LYS A 7 9.88 13.57 19.81
N TRP A 8 8.90 13.63 20.71
CA TRP A 8 7.97 12.52 20.91
C TRP A 8 7.10 12.26 19.67
N GLN A 9 6.59 13.32 19.02
CA GLN A 9 5.83 13.20 17.78
C GLN A 9 6.68 12.59 16.65
N LEU A 10 7.92 13.05 16.47
CA LEU A 10 8.86 12.50 15.50
C LEU A 10 9.10 11.00 15.75
N LYS A 11 9.36 10.60 17.01
CA LYS A 11 9.54 9.19 17.38
C LYS A 11 8.32 8.35 17.02
N ARG A 12 7.11 8.86 17.29
CA ARG A 12 5.85 8.19 16.96
C ARG A 12 5.65 8.06 15.44
N ILE A 13 5.94 9.11 14.69
CA ILE A 13 5.84 9.10 13.22
C ILE A 13 6.82 8.08 12.63
N SER A 14 8.09 8.09 13.07
CA SER A 14 9.09 7.13 12.61
C SER A 14 8.68 5.67 12.90
N ALA A 15 8.12 5.41 14.08
CA ALA A 15 7.63 4.08 14.43
C ALA A 15 6.46 3.65 13.52
N ARG A 16 5.53 4.56 13.23
CA ARG A 16 4.41 4.27 12.32
C ARG A 16 4.86 4.07 10.87
N LEU A 17 5.79 4.89 10.39
CA LEU A 17 6.40 4.73 9.05
C LEU A 17 7.08 3.37 8.90
N LYS A 18 7.81 2.91 9.92
CA LYS A 18 8.43 1.58 9.89
C LYS A 18 7.39 0.47 9.69
N VAL A 19 6.27 0.54 10.41
CA VAL A 19 5.18 -0.45 10.29
C VAL A 19 4.53 -0.38 8.92
N LEU A 20 4.17 0.81 8.45
CA LEU A 20 3.50 0.97 7.15
C LEU A 20 4.39 0.56 5.97
N ARG A 21 5.71 0.78 6.06
CA ARG A 21 6.65 0.33 5.01
C ARG A 21 6.77 -1.19 4.96
N GLU A 22 6.71 -1.87 6.11
CA GLU A 22 6.65 -3.33 6.13
C GLU A 22 5.31 -3.86 5.61
N GLU A 23 4.21 -3.20 5.98
CA GLU A 23 2.88 -3.50 5.44
C GLU A 23 2.85 -3.33 3.91
N LEU A 24 3.43 -2.24 3.39
CA LEU A 24 3.56 -2.01 1.95
C LEU A 24 4.37 -3.11 1.27
N ARG A 25 5.49 -3.55 1.87
CA ARG A 25 6.30 -4.65 1.34
C ARG A 25 5.47 -5.94 1.20
N ILE A 26 4.66 -6.26 2.21
CA ILE A 26 3.78 -7.44 2.19
C ILE A 26 2.69 -7.29 1.13
N ILE A 27 2.09 -6.10 1.03
CA ILE A 27 1.06 -5.81 0.02
C ILE A 27 1.65 -5.92 -1.39
N ASP A 28 2.85 -5.40 -1.63
CA ASP A 28 3.53 -5.51 -2.93
C ASP A 28 3.80 -6.98 -3.31
N GLU A 29 4.20 -7.81 -2.34
CA GLU A 29 4.36 -9.26 -2.53
C GLU A 29 3.04 -9.94 -2.89
N GLN A 30 1.99 -9.73 -2.10
CA GLN A 30 0.65 -10.28 -2.36
C GLN A 30 0.07 -9.82 -3.69
N ARG A 31 0.28 -8.54 -4.03
CA ARG A 31 -0.18 -7.93 -5.27
C ARG A 31 0.44 -8.62 -6.48
N SER A 32 1.73 -8.92 -6.45
CA SER A 32 2.40 -9.59 -7.57
C SER A 32 1.71 -10.92 -7.91
N HIS A 33 1.44 -11.75 -6.88
CA HIS A 33 0.73 -13.01 -7.05
C HIS A 33 -0.70 -12.85 -7.57
N LEU A 34 -1.46 -11.90 -7.01
CA LEU A 34 -2.86 -11.70 -7.41
C LEU A 34 -3.01 -11.15 -8.83
N VAL A 35 -2.07 -10.33 -9.28
CA VAL A 35 -2.05 -9.82 -10.67
C VAL A 35 -1.70 -10.94 -11.63
N ASP A 36 -0.65 -11.72 -11.34
CA ASP A 36 -0.24 -12.86 -12.16
C ASP A 36 -1.38 -13.89 -12.28
N ASP A 37 -2.04 -14.22 -11.17
CA ASP A 37 -3.19 -15.14 -11.14
C ASP A 37 -4.38 -14.61 -11.97
N ALA A 38 -4.66 -13.30 -11.91
CA ALA A 38 -5.74 -12.68 -12.66
C ALA A 38 -5.47 -12.69 -14.18
N ASP A 39 -4.22 -12.46 -14.58
CA ASP A 39 -3.80 -12.48 -15.98
C ASP A 39 -3.91 -13.90 -16.56
N ASP A 40 -3.45 -14.91 -15.82
CA ASP A 40 -3.53 -16.33 -16.21
C ASP A 40 -4.99 -16.79 -16.37
N LEU A 41 -5.86 -16.45 -15.41
CA LEU A 41 -7.28 -16.78 -15.49
C LEU A 41 -7.98 -16.01 -16.62
N GLY A 42 -7.58 -14.76 -16.87
CA GLY A 42 -8.04 -13.98 -18.01
C GLY A 42 -7.72 -14.65 -19.34
N LEU A 43 -6.49 -15.13 -19.53
CA LEU A 43 -6.08 -15.88 -20.72
C LEU A 43 -6.91 -17.16 -20.86
N ARG A 44 -7.10 -17.92 -19.78
CA ARG A 44 -7.89 -19.15 -19.78
C ARG A 44 -9.36 -18.90 -20.13
N ALA A 45 -9.94 -17.79 -19.66
CA ALA A 45 -11.31 -17.42 -19.96
C ALA A 45 -11.51 -17.15 -21.46
N VAL A 46 -10.53 -16.50 -22.10
CA VAL A 46 -10.55 -16.24 -23.55
C VAL A 46 -10.40 -17.55 -24.34
N VAL A 47 -9.48 -18.42 -23.94
CA VAL A 47 -9.21 -19.68 -24.66
C VAL A 47 -10.35 -20.68 -24.55
N SER A 48 -10.97 -20.79 -23.37
CA SER A 48 -12.01 -21.80 -23.11
C SER A 48 -13.41 -21.38 -23.53
N ASP A 49 -13.66 -20.07 -23.71
CA ASP A 49 -14.97 -19.45 -23.96
C ASP A 49 -16.10 -19.92 -23.00
N SER A 50 -15.70 -20.42 -21.83
CA SER A 50 -16.64 -21.01 -20.88
C SER A 50 -17.18 -19.95 -19.90
N PRO A 51 -18.47 -20.01 -19.53
CA PRO A 51 -19.02 -19.13 -18.51
C PRO A 51 -18.32 -19.23 -17.15
N LEU A 52 -17.88 -20.44 -16.77
CA LEU A 52 -17.18 -20.67 -15.51
C LEU A 52 -15.83 -19.94 -15.49
N ALA A 53 -15.00 -20.12 -16.52
CA ALA A 53 -13.69 -19.46 -16.59
C ALA A 53 -13.82 -17.93 -16.61
N ARG A 54 -14.85 -17.38 -17.27
CA ARG A 54 -15.14 -15.93 -17.21
C ARG A 54 -15.46 -15.45 -15.80
N SER A 55 -16.24 -16.23 -15.04
CA SER A 55 -16.56 -15.90 -13.65
C SER A 55 -15.33 -15.93 -12.74
N GLU A 56 -14.45 -16.92 -12.91
CA GLU A 56 -13.19 -17.04 -12.16
C GLU A 56 -12.25 -15.87 -12.48
N ALA A 57 -12.07 -15.54 -13.76
CA ALA A 57 -11.25 -14.39 -14.18
C ALA A 57 -11.80 -13.07 -13.62
N HIS A 58 -13.12 -12.87 -13.61
CA HIS A 58 -13.73 -11.69 -13.02
C HIS A 58 -13.47 -11.59 -11.50
N ALA A 59 -13.59 -12.71 -10.78
CA ALA A 59 -13.31 -12.73 -9.34
C ALA A 59 -11.83 -12.40 -9.06
N ALA A 60 -10.90 -13.01 -9.80
CA ALA A 60 -9.47 -12.75 -9.68
C ALA A 60 -9.12 -11.28 -9.99
N GLY A 61 -9.69 -10.72 -11.06
CA GLY A 61 -9.54 -9.29 -11.38
C GLY A 61 -10.07 -8.38 -10.27
N GLY A 62 -11.17 -8.76 -9.60
CA GLY A 62 -11.68 -8.06 -8.42
C GLY A 62 -10.70 -8.09 -7.24
N HIS A 63 -10.04 -9.22 -6.99
CA HIS A 63 -9.02 -9.34 -5.94
C HIS A 63 -7.78 -8.49 -6.26
N ALA A 64 -7.30 -8.52 -7.52
CA ALA A 64 -6.20 -7.69 -7.98
C ALA A 64 -6.50 -6.18 -7.84
N ALA A 65 -7.73 -5.76 -8.17
CA ALA A 65 -8.15 -4.37 -7.97
C ALA A 65 -8.22 -3.98 -6.49
N ALA A 66 -8.70 -4.88 -5.63
CA ALA A 66 -8.79 -4.62 -4.19
C ALA A 66 -7.40 -4.45 -3.54
N ILE A 67 -6.43 -5.30 -3.88
CA ILE A 67 -5.06 -5.19 -3.34
C ILE A 67 -4.33 -3.95 -3.85
N GLU A 68 -4.58 -3.52 -5.10
CA GLU A 68 -4.07 -2.22 -5.59
C GLU A 68 -4.67 -1.06 -4.80
N GLY A 69 -5.97 -1.09 -4.50
CA GLY A 69 -6.61 -0.08 -3.66
C GLY A 69 -5.99 0.01 -2.25
N ALA A 70 -5.70 -1.15 -1.63
CA ALA A 70 -5.01 -1.21 -0.35
C ALA A 70 -3.59 -0.64 -0.43
N ARG A 71 -2.85 -0.96 -1.50
CA ARG A 71 -1.51 -0.44 -1.78
C ARG A 71 -1.51 1.09 -1.87
N VAL A 72 -2.41 1.65 -2.68
CA VAL A 72 -2.55 3.11 -2.84
C VAL A 72 -2.81 3.78 -1.50
N HIS A 73 -3.71 3.22 -0.69
CA HIS A 73 -4.00 3.76 0.64
C HIS A 73 -2.76 3.81 1.55
N VAL A 74 -1.97 2.72 1.59
CA VAL A 74 -0.76 2.67 2.42
C VAL A 74 0.31 3.64 1.92
N VAL A 75 0.51 3.76 0.60
CA VAL A 75 1.44 4.72 0.00
C VAL A 75 1.05 6.16 0.36
N ASP A 76 -0.22 6.52 0.22
CA ASP A 76 -0.72 7.85 0.56
C ASP A 76 -0.51 8.18 2.04
N GLU A 77 -0.76 7.22 2.93
CA GLU A 77 -0.53 7.36 4.37
C GLU A 77 0.95 7.54 4.71
N ILE A 78 1.85 6.80 4.05
CA ILE A 78 3.30 6.98 4.18
C ILE A 78 3.69 8.40 3.74
N SER A 79 3.29 8.84 2.55
CA SER A 79 3.60 10.17 2.03
C SER A 79 3.03 11.30 2.90
N ARG A 80 1.89 11.09 3.55
CA ARG A 80 1.31 12.04 4.51
C ARG A 80 2.16 12.15 5.77
N LEU A 81 2.64 11.01 6.30
CA LEU A 81 3.47 10.97 7.49
C LEU A 81 4.89 11.52 7.25
N GLU A 82 5.48 11.26 6.08
CA GLU A 82 6.77 11.82 5.67
C GLU A 82 6.72 13.35 5.60
N ARG A 83 5.72 13.92 4.90
CA ARG A 83 5.52 15.38 4.86
C ARG A 83 5.36 15.99 6.26
N ARG A 84 4.67 15.26 7.16
CA ARG A 84 4.51 15.71 8.55
C ARG A 84 5.81 15.63 9.33
N GLN A 85 6.62 14.61 9.10
CA GLN A 85 7.95 14.48 9.67
C GLN A 85 8.84 15.64 9.24
N ASP A 86 8.89 15.94 7.94
CA ASP A 86 9.68 17.04 7.37
C ASP A 86 9.27 18.38 8.00
N THR A 87 7.96 18.67 8.05
CA THR A 87 7.43 19.88 8.70
C THR A 87 7.88 20.00 10.17
N LEU A 88 7.97 18.89 10.90
CA LEU A 88 8.41 18.90 12.29
C LEU A 88 9.93 19.05 12.42
N LEU A 89 10.69 18.48 11.49
CA LEU A 89 12.15 18.61 11.43
C LEU A 89 12.55 20.05 11.07
N ASP A 90 11.90 20.66 10.09
CA ASP A 90 12.14 22.06 9.70
C ASP A 90 11.93 23.02 10.87
N ARG A 91 10.89 22.80 11.67
CA ARG A 91 10.64 23.57 12.91
C ARG A 91 11.69 23.36 13.99
N PHE A 92 12.41 22.24 13.93
CA PHE A 92 13.46 21.89 14.88
C PHE A 92 14.83 22.43 14.45
N THR A 93 15.08 22.58 13.15
CA THR A 93 16.33 23.09 12.57
C THR A 93 16.31 24.61 12.36
N ALA A 94 15.14 25.20 12.17
CA ALA A 94 14.97 26.65 11.99
C ALA A 94 14.85 27.45 13.31
N GLY A 95 14.84 26.79 14.47
CA GLY A 95 14.80 27.41 15.80
C GLY A 95 16.04 27.08 16.62
#